data_AF-A0A936NNS6-F1
#
_entry.id   AF-A0A936NNS6-F1
#
_cell.length_a   1.000
_cell.length_b   1.000
_cell.length_c   1.000
_cell.angle_alpha   90.00
_cell.angle_beta   90.00
_cell.angle_gamma   90.00
#
_symmetry.space_group_name_H-M   'P 1'
#
loop_
_entity.id
_entity.type
_entity.pdbx_description
1 polymer ?
#
loop_
_entity_poly.entity_id
_entity_poly.type
_entity_poly.pdbx_seq_one_letter_code
_entity_poly.pdbx_strand_id
1 'polypeptide(L)'
;MKPTRLGKLLLALLWLALGSPAHTDKIDLESDQNIRKLLAEMRDPLVNKAELSKLFQIGDKQINDLVSALEDSDRQISLRAQIVIRYLGSEAGMSELIEWYGKQQQFSMSGPIPSPLRKWDYKVIKMNYLNQPAGSWVSVERYIYALAIDGSSEASVTLAQIAEMVRVMDEGAVAKRAVQLVKTANAGAALGSNKDLANLVLKNAFFILTEDRKNASAQLLAFSHTRDKALVEVRVNRGSFSEEWYHVVMRKQGSEWYFLSITPLAIS
;
A
#
# COMPACT_ATOMS: atom_id res chain seq x y z
N MET A 1 69.14 -15.65 -31.59
CA MET A 1 69.28 -14.40 -32.36
C MET A 1 68.02 -13.55 -32.15
N LYS A 2 68.21 -12.23 -32.09
CA LYS A 2 67.31 -11.24 -31.47
C LYS A 2 65.92 -11.10 -32.12
N PRO A 3 64.87 -10.78 -31.33
CA PRO A 3 63.55 -10.38 -31.82
C PRO A 3 63.49 -8.88 -32.12
N THR A 4 62.89 -8.50 -33.25
CA THR A 4 62.62 -7.09 -33.61
C THR A 4 61.22 -6.69 -33.16
N ARG A 5 61.20 -5.67 -32.29
CA ARG A 5 60.06 -4.84 -31.91
C ARG A 5 59.61 -3.99 -33.09
N LEU A 6 58.31 -3.93 -33.39
CA LEU A 6 57.63 -2.71 -33.83
C LEU A 6 56.11 -2.98 -33.91
N GLY A 7 55.31 -2.13 -33.28
CA GLY A 7 53.84 -2.23 -33.31
C GLY A 7 53.12 -2.05 -31.97
N LYS A 8 53.67 -1.29 -31.02
CA LYS A 8 52.86 -0.67 -29.95
C LYS A 8 52.11 0.51 -30.58
N LEU A 9 50.78 0.41 -30.69
CA LEU A 9 49.78 1.46 -30.43
C LEU A 9 48.46 1.00 -31.04
N LEU A 10 47.56 0.47 -30.21
CA LEU A 10 46.13 0.65 -30.46
C LEU A 10 45.38 0.66 -29.13
N LEU A 11 44.95 1.88 -28.84
CA LEU A 11 44.05 2.43 -27.84
C LEU A 11 43.34 1.46 -26.89
N ALA A 12 43.61 1.71 -25.61
CA ALA A 12 42.69 1.54 -24.50
C ALA A 12 41.39 2.33 -24.76
N LEU A 13 40.27 1.62 -24.87
CA LEU A 13 38.91 2.13 -24.66
C LEU A 13 38.04 0.94 -24.20
N LEU A 14 38.35 0.42 -23.00
CA LEU A 14 37.45 -0.48 -22.28
C LEU A 14 36.72 0.36 -21.22
N TRP A 15 35.65 1.03 -21.65
CA TRP A 15 34.79 1.81 -20.77
C TRP A 15 33.91 0.86 -19.93
N LEU A 16 34.20 0.84 -18.63
CA LEU A 16 33.26 0.91 -17.51
C LEU A 16 31.79 0.55 -17.81
N ALA A 17 31.42 -0.68 -17.46
CA ALA A 17 30.04 -1.04 -17.09
C ALA A 17 30.07 -1.86 -15.79
N LEU A 18 30.75 -1.33 -14.77
CA LEU A 18 30.53 -1.74 -13.39
C LEU A 18 29.34 -0.92 -12.91
N GLY A 19 28.17 -1.54 -12.88
CA GLY A 19 26.98 -0.96 -12.27
C GLY A 19 27.32 -0.50 -10.86
N SER A 20 27.13 0.79 -10.60
CA SER A 20 27.27 1.37 -9.28
C SER A 20 26.48 0.51 -8.28
N PRO A 21 27.09 -0.04 -7.23
CA PRO A 21 26.32 -0.58 -6.13
C PRO A 21 25.49 0.59 -5.61
N ALA A 22 24.16 0.44 -5.64
CA ALA A 22 23.25 1.38 -5.01
C ALA A 22 23.78 1.66 -3.61
N HIS A 23 24.19 2.90 -3.36
CA HIS A 23 24.54 3.39 -2.04
C HIS A 23 23.28 3.22 -1.19
N THR A 24 23.18 2.07 -0.50
CA THR A 24 22.33 1.96 0.66
C THR A 24 23.03 2.72 1.76
N ASP A 25 22.82 4.03 1.78
CA ASP A 25 23.08 4.83 2.98
C ASP A 25 22.41 4.07 4.12
N LYS A 26 23.23 3.52 5.03
CA LYS A 26 22.76 3.09 6.34
C LYS A 26 22.32 4.37 7.03
N ILE A 27 21.05 4.73 6.84
CA ILE A 27 20.41 5.78 7.62
C ILE A 27 20.50 5.29 9.06
N ASP A 28 21.34 5.97 9.84
CA ASP A 28 21.50 5.74 11.26
C ASP A 28 20.20 6.18 11.95
N LEU A 29 19.22 5.28 11.95
CA LEU A 29 17.86 5.46 12.48
C LEU A 29 17.82 5.46 14.02
N GLU A 30 18.99 5.44 14.69
CA GLU A 30 19.09 5.19 16.14
C GLU A 30 18.97 6.43 17.04
N SER A 31 18.80 7.63 16.50
CA SER A 31 18.75 8.85 17.33
C SER A 31 17.45 9.62 17.13
N ASP A 32 16.55 9.53 18.12
CA ASP A 32 15.50 10.53 18.44
C ASP A 32 14.67 11.06 17.27
N GLN A 33 14.19 10.19 16.38
CA GLN A 33 13.12 10.59 15.49
C GLN A 33 11.82 10.67 16.27
N ASN A 34 11.51 11.87 16.75
CA ASN A 34 10.24 12.20 17.37
C ASN A 34 9.09 11.89 16.38
N ILE A 35 8.38 10.77 16.58
CA ILE A 35 7.26 10.33 15.74
C ILE A 35 6.24 11.43 15.56
N ARG A 36 5.94 12.19 16.61
CA ARG A 36 5.02 13.32 16.55
C ARG A 36 5.49 14.38 15.54
N LYS A 37 6.80 14.67 15.48
CA LYS A 37 7.38 15.58 14.48
C LYS A 37 7.24 15.02 13.07
N LEU A 38 7.56 13.75 12.83
CA LEU A 38 7.39 13.11 11.52
C LEU A 38 5.92 13.11 11.07
N LEU A 39 5.00 12.81 11.99
CA LEU A 39 3.56 12.92 11.75
C LEU A 39 3.16 14.36 11.44
N ALA A 40 3.72 15.37 12.11
CA ALA A 40 3.45 16.77 11.82
C ALA A 40 3.91 17.20 10.41
N GLU A 41 5.06 16.67 9.96
CA GLU A 41 5.65 16.94 8.65
C GLU A 41 4.90 16.23 7.50
N MET A 42 4.26 15.09 7.78
CA MET A 42 3.43 14.35 6.82
C MET A 42 2.08 15.06 6.58
N ARG A 43 2.12 16.21 5.90
CA ARG A 43 0.94 17.08 5.71
C ARG A 43 -0.21 16.36 4.99
N ASP A 44 0.12 15.70 3.89
CA ASP A 44 -0.79 14.82 3.15
C ASP A 44 -0.06 13.51 2.81
N PRO A 45 -0.43 12.36 3.38
CA PRO A 45 0.23 11.08 3.11
C PRO A 45 0.13 10.64 1.63
N LEU A 46 -0.73 11.26 0.83
CA LEU A 46 -0.83 11.04 -0.62
C LEU A 46 0.23 11.81 -1.40
N VAL A 47 0.71 12.95 -0.86
CA VAL A 47 1.69 13.84 -1.50
C VAL A 47 3.08 13.65 -0.87
N ASN A 48 3.14 13.50 0.45
CA ASN A 48 4.34 13.41 1.28
C ASN A 48 4.89 11.97 1.36
N LYS A 49 5.25 11.40 0.20
CA LYS A 49 5.79 10.03 0.11
C LYS A 49 7.05 9.84 0.95
N ALA A 50 7.88 10.87 1.09
CA ALA A 50 9.13 10.79 1.83
C ALA A 50 8.87 10.55 3.34
N GLU A 51 7.97 11.32 3.94
CA GLU A 51 7.62 11.19 5.36
C GLU A 51 6.90 9.86 5.63
N LEU A 52 5.95 9.48 4.78
CA LEU A 52 5.30 8.18 4.88
C LEU A 52 6.32 7.03 4.75
N SER A 53 7.27 7.13 3.82
CA SER A 53 8.32 6.12 3.65
C SER A 53 9.22 6.01 4.88
N LYS A 54 9.60 7.14 5.50
CA LYS A 54 10.38 7.14 6.75
C LYS A 54 9.61 6.46 7.89
N LEU A 55 8.34 6.84 8.10
CA LEU A 55 7.47 6.24 9.11
C LEU A 55 7.25 4.74 8.86
N PHE A 56 7.10 4.34 7.60
CA PHE A 56 6.99 2.93 7.22
C PHE A 56 8.29 2.16 7.48
N GLN A 57 9.46 2.77 7.22
CA GLN A 57 10.78 2.18 7.48
C GLN A 57 11.07 1.95 8.95
N ILE A 58 10.62 2.86 9.83
CA ILE A 58 10.67 2.64 11.28
C ILE A 58 9.88 1.37 11.64
N GLY A 59 8.77 1.15 10.96
CA GLY A 59 7.98 -0.07 11.09
C GLY A 59 7.36 -0.20 12.47
N ASP A 60 7.23 -1.45 12.92
CA ASP A 60 6.63 -1.78 14.21
C ASP A 60 7.54 -1.43 15.42
N LYS A 61 8.80 -1.01 15.18
CA LYS A 61 9.76 -0.65 16.24
C LYS A 61 9.24 0.47 17.14
N GLN A 62 8.48 1.43 16.59
CA GLN A 62 7.92 2.57 17.32
C GLN A 62 6.39 2.52 17.36
N ILE A 63 5.81 1.32 17.39
CA ILE A 63 4.36 1.17 17.40
C ILE A 63 3.73 1.80 18.64
N ASN A 64 4.40 1.75 19.80
CA ASN A 64 3.90 2.37 21.03
C ASN A 64 3.82 3.90 20.93
N ASP A 65 4.76 4.54 20.24
CA ASP A 65 4.75 5.99 20.03
C ASP A 65 3.62 6.39 19.06
N LEU A 66 3.38 5.57 18.02
CA LEU A 66 2.24 5.74 17.11
C LEU A 66 0.90 5.55 17.84
N VAL A 67 0.80 4.55 18.71
CA VAL A 67 -0.39 4.31 19.55
C VAL A 67 -0.62 5.48 20.51
N SER A 68 0.43 6.00 21.15
CA SER A 68 0.34 7.18 22.01
C SER A 68 -0.17 8.40 21.23
N ALA A 69 0.25 8.55 19.97
CA ALA A 69 -0.18 9.63 19.09
C ALA A 69 -1.66 9.56 18.68
N LEU A 70 -2.35 8.43 18.87
CA LEU A 70 -3.81 8.35 18.66
C LEU A 70 -4.59 9.28 19.59
N GLU A 71 -4.06 9.52 20.80
CA GLU A 71 -4.64 10.41 21.81
C GLU A 71 -4.04 11.82 21.78
N ASP A 72 -3.29 12.19 20.73
CA ASP A 72 -2.75 13.54 20.60
C ASP A 72 -3.87 14.58 20.52
N SER A 73 -3.69 15.71 21.21
CA SER A 73 -4.66 16.80 21.23
C SER A 73 -4.81 17.46 19.86
N ASP A 74 -3.78 17.37 19.00
CA ASP A 74 -3.87 17.72 17.59
C ASP A 74 -4.51 16.57 16.79
N ARG A 75 -5.76 16.80 16.37
CA ARG A 75 -6.53 15.84 15.58
C ARG A 75 -5.83 15.40 14.29
N GLN A 76 -4.98 16.24 13.70
CA GLN A 76 -4.23 15.88 12.48
C GLN A 76 -3.12 14.87 12.80
N ILE A 77 -2.47 15.00 13.96
CA ILE A 77 -1.48 14.03 14.43
C ILE A 77 -2.15 12.68 14.68
N SER A 78 -3.27 12.67 15.40
CA SER A 78 -4.06 11.45 15.63
C SER A 78 -4.47 10.79 14.31
N LEU A 79 -5.04 11.54 13.37
CA LEU A 79 -5.44 11.01 12.05
C LEU A 79 -4.25 10.38 11.30
N ARG A 80 -3.10 11.04 11.31
CA ARG A 80 -1.89 10.55 10.63
C ARG A 80 -1.33 9.30 11.31
N ALA A 81 -1.39 9.22 12.64
CA ALA A 81 -1.03 8.01 13.39
C ALA A 81 -1.92 6.83 12.98
N GLN A 82 -3.24 7.02 12.88
CA GLN A 82 -4.17 5.99 12.40
C GLN A 82 -3.80 5.49 11.01
N ILE A 83 -3.46 6.41 10.09
CA ILE A 83 -3.05 6.08 8.72
C ILE A 83 -1.78 5.23 8.72
N VAL A 84 -0.74 5.65 9.46
CA VAL A 84 0.53 4.92 9.53
C VAL A 84 0.34 3.53 10.13
N ILE A 85 -0.40 3.42 11.24
CA ILE A 85 -0.72 2.12 11.87
C ILE A 85 -1.37 1.18 10.86
N ARG A 86 -2.32 1.68 10.06
CA ARG A 86 -2.97 0.89 9.00
C ARG A 86 -2.01 0.49 7.88
N TYR A 87 -1.08 1.36 7.49
CA TYR A 87 -0.05 1.02 6.50
C TYR A 87 0.87 -0.10 6.98
N LEU A 88 1.25 -0.06 8.27
CA LEU A 88 2.03 -1.11 8.89
C LEU A 88 1.21 -2.40 9.03
N GLY A 89 -0.08 -2.30 9.37
CA GLY A 89 -0.98 -3.43 9.50
C GLY A 89 -0.55 -4.44 10.56
N SER A 90 0.25 -4.04 11.55
CA SER A 90 0.68 -4.91 12.62
C SER A 90 -0.44 -5.17 13.63
N GLU A 91 -0.42 -6.36 14.23
CA GLU A 91 -1.49 -6.78 15.12
C GLU A 91 -1.60 -5.88 16.35
N ALA A 92 -0.46 -5.53 16.96
CA ALA A 92 -0.42 -4.64 18.12
C ALA A 92 -1.04 -3.27 17.80
N GLY A 93 -0.57 -2.60 16.74
CA GLY A 93 -1.09 -1.29 16.36
C GLY A 93 -2.57 -1.31 15.98
N MET A 94 -2.99 -2.32 15.20
CA MET A 94 -4.38 -2.44 14.78
C MET A 94 -5.32 -2.75 15.94
N SER A 95 -4.90 -3.54 16.93
CA SER A 95 -5.68 -3.80 18.14
C SER A 95 -5.94 -2.52 18.93
N GLU A 96 -4.89 -1.76 19.21
CA GLU A 96 -4.96 -0.47 19.92
C GLU A 96 -5.81 0.55 19.16
N LEU A 97 -5.67 0.61 17.83
CA LEU A 97 -6.48 1.48 16.99
C LEU A 97 -7.98 1.13 17.05
N ILE A 98 -8.33 -0.15 17.07
CA ILE A 98 -9.72 -0.59 17.19
C ILE A 98 -10.29 -0.24 18.57
N GLU A 99 -9.52 -0.44 19.63
CA GLU A 99 -9.91 -0.02 20.98
C GLU A 99 -10.14 1.50 21.02
N TRP A 100 -9.21 2.26 20.45
CA TRP A 100 -9.33 3.72 20.34
C TRP A 100 -10.63 4.12 19.64
N TYR A 101 -10.97 3.52 18.50
CA TYR A 101 -12.24 3.78 17.81
C TYR A 101 -13.46 3.48 18.68
N GLY A 102 -13.39 2.45 19.53
CA GLY A 102 -14.47 2.11 20.48
C GLY A 102 -14.75 3.19 21.53
N LYS A 103 -13.75 4.04 21.84
CA LYS A 103 -13.86 5.15 22.80
C LYS A 103 -14.38 6.43 22.15
N GLN A 104 -14.33 6.54 20.82
CA GLN A 104 -14.72 7.75 20.10
C GLN A 104 -16.23 7.79 19.83
N GLN A 105 -16.87 8.94 20.07
CA GLN A 105 -18.27 9.17 19.68
C GLN A 105 -18.42 9.27 18.15
N GLN A 106 -17.42 9.87 17.50
CA GLN A 106 -17.32 10.01 16.05
C GLN A 106 -15.87 9.82 15.66
N PHE A 107 -15.63 9.04 14.60
CA PHE A 107 -14.30 8.88 14.04
C PHE A 107 -14.40 8.87 12.52
N SER A 108 -13.35 9.37 11.88
CA SER A 108 -13.15 9.24 10.44
C SER A 108 -12.09 8.17 10.22
N MET A 109 -12.37 7.19 9.36
CA MET A 109 -11.35 6.25 8.96
C MET A 109 -10.62 6.78 7.74
N SER A 110 -9.30 6.65 7.75
CA SER A 110 -8.45 7.01 6.64
C SER A 110 -7.32 6.02 6.50
N GLY A 111 -6.78 5.92 5.29
CA GLY A 111 -5.67 5.01 4.98
C GLY A 111 -6.12 3.61 4.55
N PRO A 112 -5.16 2.67 4.47
CA PRO A 112 -5.39 1.32 4.00
C PRO A 112 -6.28 0.48 4.93
N ILE A 113 -6.84 -0.58 4.37
CA ILE A 113 -7.51 -1.64 5.11
C ILE A 113 -6.62 -2.90 4.99
N PRO A 114 -5.76 -3.19 5.98
CA PRO A 114 -4.86 -4.33 5.93
C PRO A 114 -5.60 -5.66 6.17
N SER A 115 -5.22 -6.70 5.43
CA SER A 115 -5.63 -8.08 5.67
C SER A 115 -4.76 -8.74 6.77
N PRO A 116 -5.29 -9.61 7.64
CA PRO A 116 -6.69 -10.07 7.66
C PRO A 116 -7.65 -9.01 8.20
N LEU A 117 -8.88 -9.05 7.69
CA LEU A 117 -9.98 -8.22 8.17
C LEU A 117 -10.41 -8.68 9.57
N ARG A 118 -10.70 -7.72 10.44
CA ARG A 118 -11.14 -7.96 11.82
C ARG A 118 -12.64 -7.77 11.93
N LYS A 119 -13.24 -8.29 13.00
CA LYS A 119 -14.69 -8.12 13.29
C LYS A 119 -15.16 -6.67 13.20
N TRP A 120 -14.30 -5.74 13.61
CA TRP A 120 -14.58 -4.32 13.53
C TRP A 120 -14.70 -3.82 12.08
N ASP A 121 -13.86 -4.31 11.15
CA ASP A 121 -13.94 -3.94 9.74
C ASP A 121 -15.28 -4.37 9.12
N TYR A 122 -15.76 -5.58 9.44
CA TYR A 122 -17.07 -6.04 9.00
C TYR A 122 -18.22 -5.22 9.58
N LYS A 123 -18.12 -4.80 10.86
CA LYS A 123 -19.10 -3.90 11.48
C LYS A 123 -19.15 -2.57 10.72
N VAL A 124 -17.99 -2.01 10.42
CA VAL A 124 -17.84 -0.78 9.64
C VAL A 124 -18.44 -0.92 8.24
N ILE A 125 -18.15 -2.03 7.54
CA ILE A 125 -18.70 -2.29 6.20
C ILE A 125 -20.23 -2.30 6.25
N LYS A 126 -20.80 -2.99 7.25
CA LYS A 126 -22.25 -3.05 7.44
C LYS A 126 -22.85 -1.68 7.69
N MET A 127 -22.28 -0.91 8.61
CA MET A 127 -22.79 0.40 9.01
C MET A 127 -22.74 1.44 7.88
N ASN A 128 -21.64 1.47 7.12
CA ASN A 128 -21.39 2.53 6.13
C ASN A 128 -21.80 2.16 4.70
N TYR A 129 -21.93 0.87 4.39
CA TYR A 129 -22.24 0.42 3.03
C TYR A 129 -23.49 -0.45 2.98
N LEU A 130 -23.49 -1.62 3.63
CA LEU A 130 -24.60 -2.58 3.44
C LEU A 130 -25.95 -2.08 3.99
N ASN A 131 -25.93 -1.21 4.99
CA ASN A 131 -27.12 -0.59 5.56
C ASN A 131 -27.41 0.80 4.97
N GLN A 132 -26.65 1.24 3.96
CA GLN A 132 -26.78 2.55 3.33
C GLN A 132 -27.14 2.40 1.85
N PRO A 133 -27.85 3.37 1.25
CA PRO A 133 -28.08 3.37 -0.20
C PRO A 133 -26.75 3.39 -0.96
N ALA A 134 -26.63 2.60 -2.04
CA ALA A 134 -25.38 2.49 -2.80
C ALA A 134 -24.85 3.83 -3.35
N GLY A 135 -25.75 4.79 -3.63
CA GLY A 135 -25.40 6.13 -4.09
C GLY A 135 -24.72 7.02 -3.04
N SER A 136 -24.74 6.67 -1.75
CA SER A 136 -24.04 7.41 -0.69
C SER A 136 -22.65 6.86 -0.36
N TRP A 137 -22.23 5.78 -1.02
CA TRP A 137 -21.00 5.09 -0.70
C TRP A 137 -19.79 5.91 -1.13
N VAL A 138 -18.86 6.12 -0.18
CA VAL A 138 -17.58 6.79 -0.42
C VAL A 138 -16.44 5.80 -0.19
N SER A 139 -15.52 5.72 -1.15
CA SER A 139 -14.30 4.92 -1.11
C SER A 139 -14.49 3.42 -0.79
N VAL A 140 -15.63 2.84 -1.17
CA VAL A 140 -15.96 1.43 -0.91
C VAL A 140 -14.99 0.46 -1.60
N GLU A 141 -14.33 0.88 -2.67
CA GLU A 141 -13.35 0.08 -3.41
C GLU A 141 -12.19 -0.41 -2.54
N ARG A 142 -11.80 0.35 -1.50
CA ARG A 142 -10.79 -0.06 -0.52
C ARG A 142 -11.21 -1.33 0.22
N TYR A 143 -12.48 -1.40 0.63
CA TYR A 143 -13.03 -2.58 1.28
C TYR A 143 -13.26 -3.73 0.30
N ILE A 144 -13.65 -3.45 -0.95
CA ILE A 144 -13.77 -4.49 -1.99
C ILE A 144 -12.42 -5.18 -2.20
N TYR A 145 -11.33 -4.42 -2.33
CA TYR A 145 -9.99 -5.01 -2.47
C TYR A 145 -9.56 -5.76 -1.20
N ALA A 146 -9.81 -5.21 -0.01
CA ALA A 146 -9.45 -5.89 1.23
C ALA A 146 -10.22 -7.20 1.44
N LEU A 147 -11.52 -7.25 1.11
CA LEU A 147 -12.32 -8.47 1.14
C LEU A 147 -11.78 -9.52 0.17
N ALA A 148 -11.38 -9.10 -1.04
CA ALA A 148 -10.81 -10.00 -2.04
C ALA A 148 -9.43 -10.56 -1.60
N ILE A 149 -8.58 -9.73 -0.99
CA ILE A 149 -7.28 -10.16 -0.45
C ILE A 149 -7.47 -11.12 0.73
N ASP A 150 -8.40 -10.81 1.65
CA ASP A 150 -8.65 -11.60 2.85
C ASP A 150 -9.11 -13.02 2.52
N GLY A 151 -10.05 -13.16 1.59
CA GLY A 151 -10.47 -14.45 1.05
C GLY A 151 -11.12 -15.40 2.07
N SER A 152 -11.36 -14.97 3.32
CA SER A 152 -12.10 -15.78 4.29
C SER A 152 -13.55 -15.99 3.84
N SER A 153 -14.24 -16.96 4.46
CA SER A 153 -15.66 -17.21 4.19
C SER A 153 -16.52 -15.97 4.48
N GLU A 154 -16.23 -15.25 5.57
CA GLU A 154 -16.96 -14.01 5.92
C GLU A 154 -16.67 -12.89 4.93
N ALA A 155 -15.42 -12.73 4.49
CA ALA A 155 -15.04 -11.78 3.45
C ALA A 155 -15.75 -12.08 2.12
N SER A 156 -15.80 -13.36 1.72
CA SER A 156 -16.45 -13.80 0.49
C SER A 156 -17.95 -13.53 0.49
N VAL A 157 -18.64 -13.84 1.60
CA VAL A 157 -20.07 -13.55 1.77
C VAL A 157 -20.32 -12.05 1.73
N THR A 158 -19.52 -11.26 2.44
CA THR A 158 -19.65 -9.80 2.48
C THR A 158 -19.40 -9.17 1.10
N LEU A 159 -18.39 -9.66 0.36
CA LEU A 159 -18.10 -9.21 -1.00
C LEU A 159 -19.26 -9.54 -1.96
N ALA A 160 -19.89 -10.71 -1.83
CA ALA A 160 -21.06 -11.06 -2.62
C ALA A 160 -22.26 -10.14 -2.35
N GLN A 161 -22.48 -9.75 -1.08
CA GLN A 161 -23.51 -8.78 -0.72
C GLN A 161 -23.24 -7.41 -1.34
N ILE A 162 -22.01 -6.91 -1.25
CA ILE A 162 -21.60 -5.67 -1.94
C ILE A 162 -21.82 -5.80 -3.45
N ALA A 163 -21.45 -6.93 -4.05
CA ALA A 163 -21.59 -7.17 -5.48
C ALA A 163 -23.05 -7.10 -5.96
N GLU A 164 -24.01 -7.59 -5.18
CA GLU A 164 -25.44 -7.47 -5.53
C GLU A 164 -25.91 -6.02 -5.42
N MET A 165 -25.50 -5.30 -4.37
CA MET A 165 -25.89 -3.90 -4.19
C MET A 165 -25.35 -2.99 -5.30
N VAL A 166 -24.12 -3.21 -5.78
CA VAL A 166 -23.56 -2.40 -6.87
C VAL A 166 -24.10 -2.77 -8.25
N ARG A 167 -24.82 -3.90 -8.40
CA ARG A 167 -25.33 -4.37 -9.70
C ARG A 167 -26.23 -3.32 -10.38
N VAL A 168 -27.03 -2.63 -9.57
CA VAL A 168 -27.97 -1.59 -10.01
C VAL A 168 -27.34 -0.20 -10.13
N MET A 169 -26.06 -0.04 -9.82
CA MET A 169 -25.34 1.22 -10.02
C MET A 169 -24.95 1.41 -11.49
N ASP A 170 -24.70 2.67 -11.86
CA ASP A 170 -24.18 3.06 -13.16
C ASP A 170 -22.88 2.30 -13.49
N GLU A 171 -22.69 1.95 -14.77
CA GLU A 171 -21.49 1.22 -15.24
C GLU A 171 -20.18 1.94 -14.93
N GLY A 172 -20.21 3.27 -14.83
CA GLY A 172 -19.04 4.10 -14.47
C GLY A 172 -18.74 4.15 -12.98
N ALA A 173 -19.56 3.55 -12.11
CA ALA A 173 -19.34 3.61 -10.67
C ALA A 173 -18.06 2.85 -10.27
N VAL A 174 -17.17 3.54 -9.54
CA VAL A 174 -15.90 2.98 -9.05
C VAL A 174 -16.09 1.66 -8.31
N ALA A 175 -17.16 1.55 -7.50
CA ALA A 175 -17.52 0.34 -6.76
C ALA A 175 -17.82 -0.85 -7.69
N LYS A 176 -18.60 -0.63 -8.75
CA LYS A 176 -18.99 -1.65 -9.73
C LYS A 176 -17.77 -2.15 -10.51
N ARG A 177 -16.89 -1.23 -10.93
CA ARG A 177 -15.61 -1.56 -11.54
C ARG A 177 -14.72 -2.37 -10.60
N ALA A 178 -14.58 -1.97 -9.33
CA ALA A 178 -13.78 -2.70 -8.35
C ALA A 178 -14.30 -4.14 -8.14
N VAL A 179 -15.63 -4.33 -8.05
CA VAL A 179 -16.25 -5.67 -7.97
C VAL A 179 -15.91 -6.51 -9.21
N GLN A 180 -15.96 -5.93 -10.41
CA GLN A 180 -15.65 -6.64 -11.65
C GLN A 180 -14.18 -7.09 -11.69
N LEU A 181 -13.26 -6.22 -11.24
CA LEU A 181 -11.84 -6.51 -11.16
C LEU A 181 -11.55 -7.69 -10.22
N VAL A 182 -12.20 -7.76 -9.06
CA VAL A 182 -11.93 -8.83 -8.07
C VAL A 182 -12.57 -10.17 -8.41
N LYS A 183 -13.69 -10.20 -9.15
CA LYS A 183 -14.41 -11.44 -9.51
C LYS A 183 -13.55 -12.48 -10.23
N THR A 184 -12.57 -12.03 -11.00
CA THR A 184 -11.69 -12.90 -11.80
C THR A 184 -10.30 -13.03 -11.19
N ALA A 185 -10.06 -12.35 -10.07
CA ALA A 185 -8.75 -12.27 -9.45
C ALA A 185 -8.57 -13.35 -8.39
N ASN A 186 -7.37 -13.94 -8.34
CA ASN A 186 -6.92 -14.72 -7.19
C ASN A 186 -6.17 -13.80 -6.22
N ALA A 187 -6.88 -12.83 -5.64
CA ALA A 187 -6.30 -11.71 -4.89
C ALA A 187 -5.53 -12.11 -3.62
N GLY A 188 -5.89 -13.24 -2.99
CA GLY A 188 -5.21 -13.79 -1.80
C GLY A 188 -4.03 -14.73 -2.11
N ALA A 189 -3.71 -14.97 -3.39
CA ALA A 189 -2.64 -15.88 -3.75
C ALA A 189 -1.23 -15.34 -3.42
N ALA A 190 -0.31 -16.28 -3.22
CA ALA A 190 1.12 -15.97 -3.22
C ALA A 190 1.51 -15.38 -4.58
N LEU A 191 2.27 -14.29 -4.56
CA LEU A 191 2.66 -13.56 -5.75
C LEU A 191 3.99 -14.06 -6.35
N GLY A 192 4.81 -14.74 -5.53
CA GLY A 192 6.16 -15.16 -5.87
C GLY A 192 7.21 -14.64 -4.87
N SER A 193 8.45 -15.07 -5.08
CA SER A 193 9.65 -14.68 -4.31
C SER A 193 10.55 -13.66 -5.03
N ASN A 194 10.02 -12.94 -6.04
CA ASN A 194 10.80 -12.00 -6.86
C ASN A 194 11.45 -10.90 -6.00
N LYS A 195 12.70 -10.55 -6.34
CA LYS A 195 13.44 -9.44 -5.70
C LYS A 195 12.93 -8.08 -6.16
N ASP A 196 12.42 -7.97 -7.39
CA ASP A 196 11.81 -6.75 -7.91
C ASP A 196 10.32 -6.71 -7.54
N LEU A 197 10.04 -6.12 -6.38
CA LEU A 197 8.67 -6.03 -5.85
C LEU A 197 7.79 -5.07 -6.64
N ALA A 198 8.35 -4.02 -7.26
CA ALA A 198 7.56 -3.12 -8.09
C ALA A 198 7.01 -3.86 -9.31
N ASN A 199 7.86 -4.61 -10.01
CA ASN A 199 7.44 -5.45 -11.13
C ASN A 199 6.49 -6.59 -10.67
N LEU A 200 6.74 -7.16 -9.49
CA LEU A 200 5.87 -8.20 -8.91
C LEU A 200 4.45 -7.68 -8.68
N VAL A 201 4.31 -6.45 -8.18
CA VAL A 201 3.01 -5.79 -8.01
C VAL A 201 2.34 -5.58 -9.36
N LEU A 202 3.03 -5.02 -10.37
CA LEU A 202 2.43 -4.76 -11.69
C LEU A 202 1.91 -6.03 -12.37
N LYS A 203 2.70 -7.12 -12.33
CA LYS A 203 2.31 -8.41 -12.92
C LYS A 203 1.02 -8.96 -12.31
N ASN A 204 0.79 -8.70 -11.04
CA ASN A 204 -0.34 -9.21 -10.27
C ASN A 204 -1.39 -8.13 -9.91
N ALA A 205 -1.34 -6.97 -10.56
CA ALA A 205 -2.21 -5.83 -10.24
C ALA A 205 -3.66 -6.05 -10.71
N PHE A 206 -4.39 -6.89 -10.00
CA PHE A 206 -5.80 -7.19 -10.29
C PHE A 206 -6.72 -5.98 -10.13
N PHE A 207 -6.28 -4.97 -9.39
CA PHE A 207 -6.97 -3.70 -9.17
C PHE A 207 -6.79 -2.70 -10.34
N ILE A 208 -6.07 -3.09 -11.41
CA ILE A 208 -5.90 -2.33 -12.64
C ILE A 208 -6.50 -3.13 -13.80
N LEU A 209 -7.28 -2.46 -14.65
CA LEU A 209 -7.83 -3.04 -15.88
C LEU A 209 -6.70 -3.56 -16.77
N THR A 210 -6.90 -4.72 -17.40
CA THR A 210 -5.87 -5.40 -18.19
C THR A 210 -5.33 -4.50 -19.31
N GLU A 211 -6.22 -3.78 -20.00
CA GLU A 211 -5.92 -2.84 -21.07
C GLU A 211 -5.06 -1.65 -20.63
N ASP A 212 -5.11 -1.29 -19.34
CA ASP A 212 -4.40 -0.16 -18.77
C ASP A 212 -3.02 -0.52 -18.20
N ARG A 213 -2.74 -1.81 -17.99
CA ARG A 213 -1.47 -2.25 -17.39
C ARG A 213 -0.25 -1.83 -18.19
N LYS A 214 -0.37 -1.68 -19.51
CA LYS A 214 0.69 -1.15 -20.39
C LYS A 214 1.06 0.31 -20.09
N ASN A 215 0.13 1.04 -19.47
CA ASN A 215 0.29 2.43 -19.05
C ASN A 215 0.59 2.55 -17.55
N ALA A 216 0.74 1.41 -16.87
CA ALA A 216 1.01 1.35 -15.45
C ALA A 216 2.52 1.31 -15.18
N SER A 217 2.94 2.00 -14.13
CA SER A 217 4.29 1.96 -13.58
C SER A 217 4.21 1.74 -12.08
N ALA A 218 5.25 1.15 -11.50
CA ALA A 218 5.35 0.94 -10.07
C ALA A 218 6.73 1.31 -9.55
N GLN A 219 6.76 1.79 -8.32
CA GLN A 219 7.98 2.18 -7.62
C GLN A 219 7.94 1.65 -6.20
N LEU A 220 8.98 0.91 -5.80
CA LEU A 220 9.19 0.56 -4.41
C LEU A 220 9.57 1.83 -3.64
N LEU A 221 8.75 2.21 -2.65
CA LEU A 221 8.98 3.39 -1.82
C LEU A 221 9.80 3.04 -0.57
N ALA A 222 9.44 1.96 0.12
CA ALA A 222 10.06 1.59 1.38
C ALA A 222 9.92 0.09 1.70
N PHE A 223 10.84 -0.41 2.51
CA PHE A 223 10.67 -1.63 3.30
C PHE A 223 10.38 -1.25 4.75
N SER A 224 9.64 -2.08 5.48
CA SER A 224 9.62 -2.02 6.94
C SER A 224 11.00 -2.30 7.52
N HIS A 225 11.22 -1.94 8.80
CA HIS A 225 12.48 -2.21 9.51
C HIS A 225 12.93 -3.68 9.39
N THR A 226 11.99 -4.60 9.59
CA THR A 226 12.17 -6.05 9.49
C THR A 226 12.19 -6.58 8.05
N ARG A 227 11.91 -5.72 7.06
CA ARG A 227 11.83 -6.04 5.62
C ARG A 227 10.85 -7.16 5.27
N ASP A 228 9.90 -7.43 6.16
CA ASP A 228 8.77 -8.33 5.98
C ASP A 228 7.58 -7.63 5.31
N LYS A 229 7.62 -6.30 5.19
CA LYS A 229 6.62 -5.51 4.47
C LYS A 229 7.28 -4.56 3.49
N ALA A 230 6.60 -4.29 2.39
CA ALA A 230 7.05 -3.36 1.36
C ALA A 230 5.91 -2.42 0.97
N LEU A 231 6.21 -1.13 0.86
CA LEU A 231 5.30 -0.11 0.35
C LEU A 231 5.68 0.18 -1.11
N VAL A 232 4.74 -0.05 -2.01
CA VAL A 232 4.89 0.16 -3.45
C VAL A 232 3.85 1.18 -3.91
N GLU A 233 4.28 2.19 -4.64
CA GLU A 233 3.39 3.07 -5.38
C GLU A 233 3.11 2.47 -6.75
N VAL A 234 1.87 2.56 -7.21
CA VAL A 234 1.47 2.22 -8.58
C VAL A 234 0.74 3.39 -9.20
N ARG A 235 1.11 3.75 -10.42
CA ARG A 235 0.53 4.85 -11.19
C ARG A 235 0.08 4.34 -12.54
N VAL A 236 -1.15 4.66 -12.94
CA VAL A 236 -1.71 4.36 -14.26
C VAL A 236 -1.95 5.69 -14.97
N ASN A 237 -1.28 5.92 -16.09
CA ASN A 237 -1.41 7.18 -16.86
C ASN A 237 -2.13 6.93 -18.18
N ARG A 238 -3.41 7.33 -18.28
CA ARG A 238 -4.20 7.21 -19.52
C ARG A 238 -4.22 8.50 -20.34
N GLY A 239 -3.34 9.45 -20.03
CA GLY A 239 -3.30 10.79 -20.61
C GLY A 239 -3.58 11.88 -19.58
N SER A 240 -3.59 13.14 -20.03
CA SER A 240 -3.55 14.36 -19.20
C SER A 240 -4.66 14.54 -18.17
N PHE A 241 -5.73 13.75 -18.20
CA PHE A 241 -6.89 13.90 -17.32
C PHE A 241 -7.40 12.59 -16.71
N SER A 242 -6.71 11.46 -16.93
CA SER A 242 -7.08 10.20 -16.29
C SER A 242 -5.82 9.52 -15.77
N GLU A 243 -5.56 9.82 -14.51
CA GLU A 243 -4.54 9.16 -13.71
C GLU A 243 -5.20 8.40 -12.55
N GLU A 244 -4.72 7.18 -12.32
CA GLU A 244 -5.04 6.42 -11.10
C GLU A 244 -3.78 6.15 -10.32
N TRP A 245 -3.83 6.45 -9.02
CA TRP A 245 -2.71 6.30 -8.12
C TRP A 245 -3.10 5.38 -6.97
N TYR A 246 -2.21 4.43 -6.67
CA TYR A 246 -2.41 3.45 -5.61
C TYR A 246 -1.17 3.38 -4.74
N HIS A 247 -1.40 3.22 -3.44
CA HIS A 247 -0.42 2.58 -2.57
C HIS A 247 -0.80 1.12 -2.36
N VAL A 248 0.20 0.25 -2.51
CA VAL A 248 0.09 -1.19 -2.31
C VAL A 248 1.07 -1.56 -1.21
N VAL A 249 0.57 -2.16 -0.14
CA VAL A 249 1.43 -2.77 0.87
C VAL A 249 1.48 -4.26 0.60
N MET A 250 2.69 -4.80 0.54
CA MET A 250 2.94 -6.23 0.48
C MET A 250 3.44 -6.73 1.83
N ARG A 251 3.11 -7.97 2.17
CA ARG A 251 3.69 -8.70 3.31
C ARG A 251 4.40 -9.95 2.82
N LYS A 252 5.48 -10.31 3.50
CA LYS A 252 6.26 -11.51 3.26
C LYS A 252 5.86 -12.61 4.23
N GLN A 253 5.59 -13.80 3.72
CA GLN A 253 5.36 -15.00 4.52
C GLN A 253 6.24 -16.12 3.96
N GLY A 254 7.27 -16.50 4.70
CA GLY A 254 8.32 -17.39 4.20
C GLY A 254 9.12 -16.72 3.08
N SER A 255 9.21 -17.37 1.92
CA SER A 255 9.84 -16.81 0.71
C SER A 255 8.90 -15.97 -0.15
N GLU A 256 7.59 -16.08 0.09
CA GLU A 256 6.56 -15.56 -0.80
C GLU A 256 6.05 -14.19 -0.32
N TRP A 257 5.65 -13.37 -1.29
CA TRP A 257 4.97 -12.10 -1.04
C TRP A 257 3.47 -12.22 -1.30
N TYR A 258 2.70 -11.50 -0.49
CA TYR A 258 1.24 -11.41 -0.58
C TYR A 258 0.85 -9.94 -0.52
N PHE A 259 -0.28 -9.60 -1.13
CA PHE A 259 -0.88 -8.29 -0.86
C PHE A 259 -1.33 -8.22 0.61
N LEU A 260 -1.02 -7.11 1.27
CA LEU A 260 -1.53 -6.76 2.59
C LEU A 260 -2.68 -5.76 2.46
N SER A 261 -2.53 -4.75 1.62
CA SER A 261 -3.56 -3.75 1.33
C SER A 261 -3.36 -3.09 -0.03
N ILE A 262 -4.45 -2.59 -0.61
CA ILE A 262 -4.46 -1.76 -1.83
C ILE A 262 -5.31 -0.53 -1.54
N THR A 263 -4.73 0.65 -1.67
CA THR A 263 -5.37 1.93 -1.35
C THR A 263 -5.34 2.86 -2.53
N PRO A 264 -6.49 3.13 -3.17
CA PRO A 264 -6.59 4.19 -4.16
C PRO A 264 -6.45 5.56 -3.48
N LEU A 265 -5.59 6.38 -4.08
CA LEU A 265 -5.26 7.73 -3.64
C LEU A 265 -5.96 8.77 -4.51
N ALA A 266 -5.99 8.52 -5.81
CA ALA A 266 -6.69 9.30 -6.81
C ALA A 266 -7.25 8.35 -7.88
N ILE A 267 -8.53 8.53 -8.23
CA ILE A 267 -9.18 7.86 -9.34
C ILE A 267 -9.89 8.96 -10.14
N SER A 268 -9.42 9.21 -11.36
CA SER A 268 -9.95 10.22 -12.28
C SER A 268 -10.37 9.65 -13.62
#